data_AF-A0A450UL26-F1
#
_entry.id   AF-A0A450UL26-F1
#
_cell.length_a   1.000
_cell.length_b   1.000
_cell.length_c   1.000
_cell.angle_alpha   90.00
_cell.angle_beta   90.00
_cell.angle_gamma   90.00
#
_symmetry.space_group_name_H-M   'P 1'
#
loop_
_entity.id
_entity.type
_entity.pdbx_description
1 polymer ?
#
loop_
_entity_poly.entity_id
_entity_poly.type
_entity_poly.pdbx_seq_one_letter_code
_entity_poly.pdbx_strand_id
1 'polypeptide(L)' 'MVPPGVVVGEDQRYRTRALDRVLLHGHYVIPNWHHTADRILYWDKFSHPKHTAPTGVSLHQWWYDEEKAARLGN' A
#
# COMPACT_ATOMS: atom_id res chain seq x y z
N MET A 1 14.13 10.06 26.85
CA MET A 1 13.23 9.81 28.00
C MET A 1 11.85 10.37 27.63
N VAL A 2 10.94 9.53 27.14
CA VAL A 2 9.56 9.92 26.80
C VAL A 2 8.70 9.71 28.05
N PRO A 3 7.85 10.67 28.45
CA PRO A 3 7.01 10.53 29.64
C PRO A 3 6.02 9.35 29.53
N PRO A 4 5.76 8.61 30.63
CA PRO A 4 4.86 7.46 30.61
C PRO A 4 3.40 7.94 30.40
N GLY A 5 2.77 7.47 29.32
CA GLY A 5 1.39 7.80 28.95
C GLY A 5 1.22 8.41 27.56
N VAL A 6 2.30 8.82 26.89
CA VAL A 6 2.25 9.31 25.50
C VAL A 6 2.27 8.12 24.55
N VAL A 7 1.11 7.80 23.98
CA VAL A 7 1.01 6.88 22.84
C VAL A 7 1.67 7.58 21.64
N VAL A 8 2.92 7.24 21.37
CA VAL A 8 3.81 7.91 20.37
C VAL A 8 3.14 8.08 18.99
N GLY A 9 2.15 7.26 18.65
CA GLY A 9 1.43 7.33 17.37
C GLY A 9 0.37 8.43 17.24
N GLU A 10 -0.21 8.93 18.34
CA GLU A 10 -1.35 9.86 18.24
C GLU A 10 -0.92 11.29 17.93
N ASP A 11 0.12 11.79 18.61
CA ASP A 11 0.68 13.13 18.35
C ASP A 11 1.13 13.27 16.89
N GLN A 12 1.84 12.26 16.37
CA GLN A 12 2.26 12.23 14.97
C GLN A 12 1.07 12.33 14.02
N ARG A 13 -0.03 11.62 14.31
CA ARG A 13 -1.25 11.65 13.49
C ARG A 13 -1.92 13.03 13.50
N TYR A 14 -1.97 13.69 14.66
CA TYR A 14 -2.52 15.05 14.76
C TYR A 14 -1.67 16.06 13.99
N ARG A 15 -0.34 15.96 14.09
CA ARG A 15 0.60 16.84 13.38
C ARG A 15 0.51 16.67 11.87
N THR A 16 0.43 15.45 11.36
CA THR A 16 0.25 15.20 9.92
C THR A 16 -1.08 15.77 9.40
N ARG A 17 -2.17 15.62 10.17
CA ARG A 17 -3.48 16.20 9.82
C ARG A 17 -3.47 17.73 9.85
N ALA A 18 -2.78 18.34 10.82
CA ALA A 18 -2.65 19.79 10.89
C ALA A 18 -1.85 20.34 9.71
N LEU A 19 -0.76 19.66 9.32
CA LEU A 19 0.04 20.00 8.15
C LEU A 19 -0.77 19.93 6.86
N ASP A 20 -1.50 18.83 6.63
CA ASP A 20 -2.33 18.64 5.45
C ASP A 20 -3.35 19.78 5.24
N ARG A 21 -4.00 20.25 6.33
CA ARG A 21 -4.92 21.39 6.28
C ARG A 21 -4.24 22.68 5.86
N VAL A 22 -3.07 22.99 6.43
CA VAL A 22 -2.31 24.21 6.08
C VAL A 22 -1.90 24.19 4.60
N LEU A 23 -1.47 23.03 4.09
CA LEU A 23 -1.09 22.88 2.68
C LEU A 23 -2.29 23.07 1.74
N LEU A 24 -3.46 22.52 2.08
CA LEU A 24 -4.67 22.68 1.27
C LEU A 24 -5.22 24.12 1.30
N HIS A 25 -5.14 24.81 2.45
CA HIS A 25 -5.57 26.22 2.55
C HIS A 25 -4.72 27.18 1.73
N GLY A 26 -3.46 26.83 1.44
CA GLY A 26 -2.56 27.66 0.62
C GLY A 26 -2.80 27.56 -0.88
N HIS A 27 -3.74 26.71 -1.33
CA HIS A 27 -4.06 26.49 -2.76
C HIS A 27 -2.84 26.15 -3.64
N TYR A 28 -1.84 25.46 -3.08
CA TYR A 28 -0.61 25.11 -3.80
C TYR A 28 -0.81 24.03 -4.87
N VAL A 29 -1.83 23.19 -4.72
CA VAL A 29 -2.13 22.04 -5.59
C VAL A 29 -3.64 21.90 -5.75
N ILE A 30 -4.12 21.49 -6.93
CA ILE A 30 -5.51 21.09 -7.16
C ILE A 30 -5.55 19.54 -7.13
N PRO A 31 -6.16 18.93 -6.10
CA PRO A 31 -6.30 17.48 -6.04
C PRO A 31 -7.28 17.01 -7.12
N ASN A 32 -6.88 16.00 -7.91
CA ASN A 32 -7.71 15.37 -8.93
C ASN A 32 -8.25 14.02 -8.43
N TRP A 33 -7.88 12.92 -9.08
CA TRP A 33 -8.37 11.58 -8.79
C TRP A 33 -7.24 10.63 -8.43
N HIS A 34 -7.53 9.69 -7.55
CA HIS A 34 -6.66 8.56 -7.23
C HIS A 34 -7.38 7.24 -7.50
N HIS A 35 -6.63 6.20 -7.82
CA HIS A 35 -7.15 4.85 -7.91
C HIS A 35 -7.01 4.14 -6.56
N THR A 36 -8.10 3.55 -6.08
CA THR A 36 -8.13 2.82 -4.79
C THR A 36 -7.68 1.37 -4.93
N ALA A 37 -7.56 0.87 -6.16
CA ALA A 37 -7.21 -0.52 -6.44
C ALA A 37 -5.89 -0.60 -7.20
N ASP A 38 -5.06 -1.56 -6.80
CA ASP A 38 -3.87 -1.93 -7.56
C ASP A 38 -4.25 -2.92 -8.66
N ARG A 39 -3.99 -2.54 -9.91
CA ARG A 39 -4.27 -3.39 -11.07
C ARG A 39 -2.95 -3.91 -11.62
N ILE A 40 -2.74 -5.21 -11.53
CA ILE A 40 -1.55 -5.89 -12.05
C ILE A 40 -1.99 -7.07 -12.94
N LEU A 41 -1.30 -7.24 -14.05
CA LEU A 41 -1.45 -8.38 -14.94
C LEU A 41 -0.21 -9.25 -14.81
N TYR A 42 -0.41 -10.55 -14.60
CA TYR A 42 0.68 -11.52 -14.51
C TYR A 42 0.26 -12.83 -15.16
N TRP A 43 1.24 -13.59 -15.61
CA TRP A 43 1.05 -14.92 -16.17
C TRP A 43 0.59 -15.89 -15.08
N ASP A 44 -0.35 -16.79 -15.39
CA ASP A 44 -0.80 -17.86 -14.48
C ASP A 44 0.27 -18.97 -14.35
N LYS A 45 1.44 -18.55 -13.86
CA LYS A 45 2.59 -19.37 -13.48
C LYS A 45 3.16 -18.98 -12.12
N PHE A 46 2.59 -17.92 -11.53
CA PHE A 46 2.97 -17.41 -10.23
C PHE A 46 1.86 -17.66 -9.22
N SER A 47 2.25 -18.05 -8.02
CA SER A 47 1.35 -18.19 -6.88
C SER A 47 1.70 -17.16 -5.81
N HIS A 48 0.68 -16.67 -5.12
CA HIS A 48 0.80 -15.61 -4.13
C HIS A 48 0.02 -15.97 -2.85
N PRO A 49 0.34 -15.35 -1.70
CA PRO A 49 -0.40 -15.56 -0.47
C PRO A 49 -1.88 -15.19 -0.62
N LYS A 50 -2.78 -15.94 0.06
CA LYS A 50 -4.22 -15.61 0.13
C LYS A 50 -4.49 -14.28 0.84
N HIS A 51 -3.60 -13.87 1.74
CA HIS A 51 -3.64 -12.60 2.45
C HIS A 51 -2.49 -11.72 1.96
N THR A 52 -2.83 -10.69 1.20
CA THR A 52 -1.87 -9.66 0.78
C THR A 52 -1.73 -8.61 1.90
N ALA A 53 -0.57 -7.97 1.98
CA ALA A 53 -0.35 -6.89 2.93
C ALA A 53 -1.38 -5.76 2.74
N PRO A 54 -1.72 -5.00 3.80
CA PRO A 54 -2.60 -3.82 3.68
C PRO A 54 -2.02 -2.72 2.78
N THR A 55 -0.73 -2.82 2.46
CA THR A 55 0.06 -1.80 1.78
C THR A 55 0.44 -2.29 0.39
N GLY A 56 -0.44 -2.04 -0.58
CA GLY A 56 -0.14 -2.23 -2.00
C GLY A 56 0.17 -3.67 -2.42
N VAL A 57 0.75 -3.79 -3.62
CA VAL A 57 1.16 -5.08 -4.21
C VAL A 57 2.53 -5.52 -3.69
N SER A 58 2.59 -6.73 -3.14
CA SER A 58 3.81 -7.35 -2.64
C SER A 58 4.38 -8.41 -3.59
N LEU A 59 4.99 -7.99 -4.70
CA LEU A 59 5.55 -8.90 -5.71
C LEU A 59 6.64 -9.84 -5.16
N HIS A 60 7.40 -9.40 -4.16
CA HIS A 60 8.44 -10.21 -3.52
C HIS A 60 7.90 -11.41 -2.72
N GLN A 61 6.60 -11.43 -2.43
CA GLN A 61 5.97 -12.55 -1.73
C GLN A 61 5.48 -13.63 -2.68
N TRP A 62 5.66 -13.46 -3.99
CA TRP A 62 5.17 -14.39 -5.01
C TRP A 62 6.26 -15.39 -5.37
N TRP A 63 5.87 -16.60 -5.73
CA TRP A 63 6.79 -17.65 -6.14
C TRP A 63 6.33 -18.29 -7.45
N TYR A 64 7.29 -18.92 -8.13
CA TYR A 64 7.02 -19.70 -9.32
C TYR A 64 6.32 -21.00 -8.94
N ASP A 65 5.25 -21.32 -9.66
CA ASP A 65 4.43 -22.50 -9.45
C ASP A 65 4.54 -23.39 -10.69
N GLU A 66 5.26 -24.51 -10.54
CA GLU A 66 5.57 -25.43 -11.64
C GLU A 66 4.31 -26.06 -12.26
N GLU A 67 3.28 -26.36 -11.45
CA GLU A 67 2.03 -26.95 -11.93
C GLU A 67 1.21 -25.96 -12.76
N LYS A 68 1.17 -24.70 -12.32
CA LYS A 68 0.52 -23.63 -13.09
C LYS A 68 1.28 -23.32 -14.38
N ALA A 69 2.61 -23.27 -14.30
CA ALA A 69 3.45 -23.02 -15.45
C ALA A 69 3.33 -24.12 -16.53
N ALA A 70 3.28 -25.39 -16.12
CA ALA A 70 3.08 -26.52 -17.03
C ALA A 70 1.75 -26.42 -17.79
N ARG A 71 0.72 -25.84 -17.18
CA ARG A 71 -0.61 -25.65 -17.79
C ARG A 71 -0.62 -24.57 -18.87
N LEU A 72 0.34 -23.65 -18.83
CA LEU A 72 0.48 -22.56 -19.79
C LEU A 72 1.21 -23.00 -21.08
N GLY A 73 1.99 -24.09 -21.01
CA GLY A 73 2.73 -24.65 -22.14
C GLY A 73 1.93 -25.70 -22.90
N ASN A 74 0.94 -25.27 -23.69
CA ASN A 74 0.26 -26.06 -24.73
C ASN A 74 0.17 -25.23 -26.01
#